data_AF-A0A1I7JWR6-F1
#
_entry.id   AF-A0A1I7JWR6-F1
#
_cell.length_a   1.000
_cell.length_b   1.000
_cell.length_c   1.000
_cell.angle_alpha   90.00
_cell.angle_beta   90.00
_cell.angle_gamma   90.00
#
_symmetry.space_group_name_H-M   'P 1'
#
loop_
_entity.id
_entity.type
_entity.pdbx_description
1 polymer ?
#
loop_
_entity_poly.entity_id
_entity_poly.type
_entity_poly.pdbx_seq_one_letter_code
_entity_poly.pdbx_strand_id
1 'polypeptide(L)'
;MSRRGKKSAASTLTVVLGVLIFLGIAVVGGAYFLFSTQGETTVGKVEDAFTEDVDDSDVSDSDSNKKEDKDNTPKAGKSIQDEVAEVEAKAKEHDDSFNSENASQTDMNNFEVDAFNIWDNELNSLWDRLTEEVDASKKDELVKEQKAWNAEKEANSKVAGLYALGGTMQAMLEAGEMEEMTHERVYVLAGYLAEARGESFSVPAEVQKIFDNRKTLDQTFEALSGEWMFDEKRGAVIGVQRSSECEYGIPDSNWTVWITGGDIMSDLEVYGYCGSSETIVFKKGSEYYKLEKAFDDENTLILSYVSSLDEECTDPIYGTKVQ
;
A
#
# COMPACT_ATOMS: atom_id res chain seq x y z
N MET A 1 -42.66 23.85 -57.80
CA MET A 1 -43.55 23.32 -56.72
C MET A 1 -42.75 22.27 -55.96
N SER A 2 -41.95 22.60 -54.95
CA SER A 2 -42.29 22.91 -53.55
C SER A 2 -43.07 21.79 -52.84
N ARG A 3 -42.41 21.02 -51.95
CA ARG A 3 -42.55 21.15 -50.49
C ARG A 3 -41.74 20.10 -49.71
N ARG A 4 -41.04 20.60 -48.68
CA ARG A 4 -40.88 20.10 -47.29
C ARG A 4 -40.61 18.60 -47.09
N GLY A 5 -39.54 18.17 -46.43
CA GLY A 5 -38.97 18.69 -45.19
C GLY A 5 -39.39 17.81 -44.01
N LYS A 6 -38.47 17.00 -43.49
CA LYS A 6 -38.44 16.53 -42.09
C LYS A 6 -37.00 16.15 -41.75
N LYS A 7 -36.36 17.04 -40.99
CA LYS A 7 -35.17 16.73 -40.19
C LYS A 7 -35.63 15.77 -39.09
N SER A 8 -34.99 14.61 -38.97
CA SER A 8 -35.06 13.80 -37.75
C SER A 8 -33.78 14.06 -36.98
N ALA A 9 -33.93 14.69 -35.82
CA ALA A 9 -32.90 14.70 -34.80
C ALA A 9 -32.72 13.27 -34.30
N ALA A 10 -31.47 12.80 -34.25
CA ALA A 10 -31.09 11.67 -33.42
C ALA A 10 -29.94 12.17 -32.54
N SER A 11 -30.25 12.21 -31.26
CA SER A 11 -29.45 12.72 -30.15
C SER A 11 -28.07 12.08 -30.14
N THR A 12 -27.04 12.91 -30.01
CA THR A 12 -25.72 12.52 -29.53
C THR A 12 -25.91 11.87 -28.15
N LEU A 13 -25.67 10.56 -28.06
CA LEU A 13 -25.67 9.84 -26.80
C LEU A 13 -24.25 9.96 -26.24
N THR A 14 -24.04 10.95 -25.37
CA THR A 14 -22.83 11.04 -24.55
C THR A 14 -22.88 9.89 -23.55
N VAL A 15 -22.08 8.84 -23.79
CA VAL A 15 -21.83 7.79 -22.80
C VAL A 15 -20.86 8.38 -21.79
N VAL A 16 -21.37 8.84 -20.65
CA VAL A 16 -20.56 9.07 -19.45
C VAL A 16 -20.26 7.69 -18.90
N LEU A 17 -19.07 7.17 -19.23
CA LEU A 17 -18.54 5.95 -18.64
C LEU A 17 -18.08 6.34 -17.23
N GLY A 18 -18.94 6.10 -16.24
CA GLY A 18 -18.55 6.19 -14.84
C GLY A 18 -17.47 5.16 -14.58
N VAL A 19 -16.27 5.62 -14.22
CA VAL A 19 -15.18 4.77 -13.77
C VAL A 19 -15.58 4.27 -12.38
N LEU A 20 -16.16 3.07 -12.33
CA LEU A 20 -16.27 2.30 -11.09
C LEU A 20 -14.88 1.73 -10.81
N ILE A 21 -14.07 2.47 -10.06
CA ILE A 21 -12.91 1.89 -9.38
C ILE A 21 -13.50 0.94 -8.32
N PHE A 22 -13.50 -0.36 -8.62
CA PHE A 22 -13.77 -1.39 -7.64
C PHE A 22 -12.60 -1.40 -6.65
N LEU A 23 -12.63 -0.51 -5.67
CA LEU A 23 -11.91 -0.75 -4.43
C LEU A 23 -12.45 -2.06 -3.88
N GLY A 24 -11.57 -3.07 -3.75
CA GLY A 24 -11.87 -4.31 -3.08
C GLY A 24 -12.24 -4.00 -1.64
N ILE A 25 -13.53 -3.78 -1.39
CA ILE A 25 -14.09 -3.82 -0.03
C ILE A 25 -13.99 -5.27 0.40
N ALA A 26 -12.86 -5.64 0.99
CA ALA A 26 -12.83 -6.74 1.93
C ALA A 26 -13.80 -6.36 3.04
N VAL A 27 -14.95 -7.01 3.06
CA VAL A 27 -15.89 -6.96 4.18
C VAL A 27 -15.16 -7.58 5.36
N VAL A 28 -14.43 -6.76 6.13
CA VAL A 28 -13.92 -7.20 7.43
C VAL A 28 -15.13 -7.44 8.32
N GLY A 29 -15.40 -8.74 8.52
CA GLY A 29 -16.45 -9.24 9.39
C GLY A 29 -16.39 -8.60 10.77
N GLY A 30 -17.55 -8.22 11.27
CA GLY A 30 -17.69 -7.47 12.50
C GLY A 30 -17.18 -8.21 13.73
N ALA A 31 -16.29 -7.53 14.47
CA ALA A 31 -16.15 -7.71 15.91
C ALA A 31 -16.20 -6.33 16.56
N TYR A 32 -17.25 -6.11 17.36
CA TYR A 32 -17.37 -4.97 18.27
C TYR A 32 -16.14 -4.90 19.18
N PHE A 33 -15.32 -3.85 19.05
CA PHE A 33 -14.41 -3.46 20.13
C PHE A 33 -14.88 -2.14 20.75
N LEU A 34 -15.26 -2.24 22.02
CA LEU A 34 -15.76 -1.14 22.83
C LEU A 34 -14.64 -0.15 23.15
N PHE A 35 -15.02 1.13 23.09
CA PHE A 35 -14.30 2.32 23.50
C PHE A 35 -13.47 2.15 24.79
N SER A 36 -12.19 2.54 24.73
CA SER A 36 -11.50 3.16 25.88
C SER A 36 -10.86 4.46 25.42
N THR A 37 -11.30 5.56 26.03
CA THR A 37 -10.87 6.94 25.79
C THR A 37 -9.48 7.26 26.35
N GLN A 38 -8.84 8.20 25.65
CA GLN A 38 -7.76 9.14 26.02
C GLN A 38 -6.32 8.77 25.66
N GLY A 39 -5.76 9.68 24.84
CA GLY A 39 -4.36 9.80 24.49
C GLY A 39 -4.22 10.54 23.16
N GLU A 40 -4.41 11.86 23.14
CA GLU A 40 -3.88 12.68 22.04
C GLU A 40 -2.37 12.47 21.99
N THR A 41 -1.87 11.88 20.92
CA THR A 41 -0.44 11.90 20.60
C THR A 41 -0.26 12.51 19.23
N THR A 42 0.24 13.73 19.25
CA THR A 42 0.87 14.45 18.15
C THR A 42 1.89 13.56 17.45
N VAL A 43 1.81 13.44 16.13
CA VAL A 43 2.81 12.76 15.29
C VAL A 43 4.16 13.46 15.48
N GLY A 44 5.06 12.78 16.16
CA GLY A 44 6.43 13.23 16.38
C GLY A 44 7.24 13.01 15.11
N LYS A 45 7.85 14.09 14.65
CA LYS A 45 8.96 14.11 13.69
C LYS A 45 10.02 13.08 14.11
N VAL A 46 10.39 12.17 13.22
CA VAL A 46 11.49 11.22 13.48
C VAL A 46 12.80 11.98 13.24
N GLU A 47 13.30 12.64 14.27
CA GLU A 47 14.69 13.06 14.37
C GLU A 47 15.31 12.34 15.59
N ASP A 48 16.56 11.88 15.39
CA ASP A 48 17.51 11.36 16.37
C ASP A 48 17.52 9.84 16.66
N ALA A 49 18.33 9.12 15.87
CA ALA A 49 19.11 7.99 16.36
C ALA A 49 20.39 7.76 15.53
N PHE A 50 21.40 8.64 15.68
CA PHE A 50 22.80 8.24 15.43
C PHE A 50 23.77 9.20 16.15
N THR A 51 24.36 8.75 17.27
CA THR A 51 25.57 9.36 17.81
C THR A 51 26.52 8.24 18.26
N GLU A 52 27.55 8.00 17.46
CA GLU A 52 28.82 7.46 17.96
C GLU A 52 29.79 8.63 18.16
N ASP A 53 30.53 8.54 19.27
CA ASP A 53 31.44 9.53 19.83
C ASP A 53 32.60 9.93 18.91
N VAL A 54 32.79 11.23 18.66
CA VAL A 54 34.13 11.82 18.41
C VAL A 54 34.22 13.23 19.02
N ASP A 55 35.39 13.44 19.63
CA ASP A 55 35.92 14.52 20.47
C ASP A 55 35.90 15.96 19.88
N ASP A 56 36.07 16.90 20.82
CA ASP A 56 35.81 18.35 20.92
C ASP A 56 36.58 19.29 19.97
N SER A 57 36.09 20.55 19.94
CA SER A 57 36.64 21.82 19.42
C SER A 57 36.40 22.15 17.94
N ASP A 58 35.46 23.07 17.64
CA ASP A 58 35.72 24.51 17.58
C ASP A 58 34.43 25.29 17.21
N VAL A 59 34.28 26.48 17.78
CA VAL A 59 33.10 27.35 17.64
C VAL A 59 33.18 28.16 16.34
N SER A 60 32.11 28.16 15.55
CA SER A 60 31.78 29.33 14.72
C SER A 60 30.27 29.46 14.46
N ASP A 61 29.71 30.56 14.94
CA ASP A 61 28.39 31.10 14.58
C ASP A 61 28.16 31.11 13.06
N SER A 62 27.02 30.59 12.62
CA SER A 62 26.33 31.12 11.43
C SER A 62 24.83 30.87 11.53
N ASP A 63 24.16 31.90 12.03
CA ASP A 63 22.75 32.20 11.83
C ASP A 63 22.33 31.98 10.36
N SER A 64 21.40 31.07 10.11
CA SER A 64 20.61 31.06 8.87
C SER A 64 19.25 30.40 9.10
N ASN A 65 18.33 31.25 9.55
CA ASN A 65 16.88 31.16 9.44
C ASN A 65 16.43 30.49 8.12
N LYS A 66 16.11 29.18 8.16
CA LYS A 66 15.45 28.47 7.05
C LYS A 66 13.94 28.65 7.19
N LYS A 67 13.40 29.62 6.47
CA LYS A 67 11.95 29.69 6.19
C LYS A 67 11.56 28.45 5.39
N GLU A 68 10.69 27.63 5.94
CA GLU A 68 9.89 26.69 5.17
C GLU A 68 9.02 27.48 4.19
N ASP A 69 9.28 27.30 2.89
CA ASP A 69 8.43 27.81 1.84
C ASP A 69 7.23 26.88 1.68
N LYS A 70 6.20 27.11 2.48
CA LYS A 70 4.88 26.49 2.27
C LYS A 70 4.14 27.25 1.17
N ASP A 71 4.63 27.18 -0.07
CA ASP A 71 3.83 27.56 -1.23
C ASP A 71 2.97 26.38 -1.68
N ASN A 72 2.02 25.98 -0.82
CA ASN A 72 0.95 25.04 -1.16
C ASN A 72 -0.39 25.76 -1.34
N THR A 73 -0.33 27.02 -1.78
CA THR A 73 -1.53 27.78 -2.14
C THR A 73 -1.94 27.36 -3.54
N PRO A 74 -3.21 27.00 -3.80
CA PRO A 74 -3.70 26.72 -5.14
C PRO A 74 -3.37 27.90 -6.05
N LYS A 75 -2.46 27.70 -7.00
CA LYS A 75 -2.13 28.71 -8.00
C LYS A 75 -3.38 28.94 -8.82
N ALA A 76 -4.02 30.09 -8.63
CA ALA A 76 -5.33 30.41 -9.21
C ALA A 76 -5.38 30.04 -10.71
N GLY A 77 -6.21 29.07 -11.07
CA GLY A 77 -6.47 28.64 -12.45
C GLY A 77 -5.89 27.28 -12.88
N LYS A 78 -5.23 26.53 -12.00
CA LYS A 78 -4.71 25.19 -12.31
C LYS A 78 -5.72 24.10 -11.92
N SER A 79 -5.97 23.12 -12.80
CA SER A 79 -6.87 22.00 -12.51
C SER A 79 -6.21 20.95 -11.62
N ILE A 80 -7.01 20.09 -10.98
CA ILE A 80 -6.48 18.94 -10.20
C ILE A 80 -5.66 18.00 -11.09
N GLN A 81 -6.05 17.83 -12.36
CA GLN A 81 -5.28 17.02 -13.31
C GLN A 81 -3.87 17.60 -13.52
N ASP A 82 -3.75 18.92 -13.70
CA ASP A 82 -2.46 19.56 -13.92
C ASP A 82 -1.62 19.56 -12.62
N GLU A 83 -2.26 19.67 -11.46
CA GLU A 83 -1.64 19.53 -10.13
C GLU A 83 -0.95 18.18 -9.97
N VAL A 84 -1.70 17.08 -10.10
CA VAL A 84 -1.13 15.72 -9.97
C VAL A 84 -0.07 15.45 -11.03
N ALA A 85 -0.24 15.95 -12.27
CA ALA A 85 0.77 15.82 -13.33
C ALA A 85 2.08 16.57 -13.02
N GLU A 86 2.05 17.66 -12.25
CA GLU A 86 3.28 18.30 -11.77
C GLU A 86 3.96 17.51 -10.66
N VAL A 87 3.19 16.81 -9.81
CA VAL A 87 3.75 15.92 -8.78
C VAL A 87 4.41 14.71 -9.42
N GLU A 88 3.77 14.09 -10.43
CA GLU A 88 4.38 13.06 -11.28
C GLU A 88 5.71 13.52 -11.88
N ALA A 89 5.74 14.72 -12.45
CA ALA A 89 6.97 15.26 -13.05
C ALA A 89 8.07 15.46 -12.00
N LYS A 90 7.72 15.87 -10.77
CA LYS A 90 8.67 16.00 -9.66
C LYS A 90 9.19 14.65 -9.17
N ALA A 91 8.30 13.66 -9.00
CA ALA A 91 8.69 12.29 -8.63
C ALA A 91 9.61 11.69 -9.70
N LYS A 92 9.27 11.87 -10.97
CA LYS A 92 10.12 11.44 -12.08
C LYS A 92 11.47 12.15 -12.13
N GLU A 93 11.51 13.46 -11.89
CA GLU A 93 12.78 14.21 -11.84
C GLU A 93 13.66 13.72 -10.69
N HIS A 94 13.05 13.44 -9.54
CA HIS A 94 13.72 12.84 -8.40
C HIS A 94 14.35 11.49 -8.79
N ASP A 95 13.57 10.57 -9.39
CA ASP A 95 14.04 9.28 -9.92
C ASP A 95 15.16 9.41 -10.94
N ASP A 96 14.98 10.26 -11.96
CA ASP A 96 15.96 10.46 -13.02
C ASP A 96 17.25 11.12 -12.50
N SER A 97 17.21 11.79 -11.33
CA SER A 97 18.37 12.41 -10.70
C SER A 97 19.23 11.44 -9.89
N PHE A 98 18.69 10.27 -9.52
CA PHE A 98 19.39 9.30 -8.71
C PHE A 98 20.48 8.58 -9.49
N ASN A 99 21.67 8.49 -8.91
CA ASN A 99 22.78 7.72 -9.48
C ASN A 99 23.19 6.59 -8.53
N SER A 100 22.62 5.41 -8.76
CA SER A 100 22.88 4.23 -7.95
C SER A 100 24.32 3.71 -8.04
N GLU A 101 25.08 4.02 -9.10
CA GLU A 101 26.42 3.45 -9.31
C GLU A 101 27.45 3.89 -8.27
N ASN A 102 27.23 5.04 -7.60
CA ASN A 102 28.12 5.58 -6.57
C ASN A 102 27.39 5.93 -5.28
N ALA A 103 26.10 5.58 -5.15
CA ALA A 103 25.31 5.87 -3.97
C ALA A 103 25.71 4.95 -2.81
N SER A 104 25.81 5.51 -1.60
CA SER A 104 25.88 4.70 -0.38
C SER A 104 24.50 4.13 -0.03
N GLN A 105 24.44 3.13 0.86
CA GLN A 105 23.16 2.61 1.36
C GLN A 105 22.34 3.71 2.06
N THR A 106 23.00 4.65 2.75
CA THR A 106 22.33 5.79 3.35
C THR A 106 21.74 6.71 2.29
N ASP A 107 22.45 6.95 1.19
CA ASP A 107 21.92 7.76 0.08
C ASP A 107 20.71 7.08 -0.57
N MET A 108 20.75 5.76 -0.77
CA MET A 108 19.60 4.98 -1.28
C MET A 108 18.39 5.07 -0.35
N ASN A 109 18.60 4.94 0.95
CA ASN A 109 17.51 5.02 1.93
C ASN A 109 16.89 6.42 1.98
N ASN A 110 17.71 7.46 1.99
CA ASN A 110 17.22 8.84 2.00
C ASN A 110 16.48 9.15 0.72
N PHE A 111 16.99 8.67 -0.42
CA PHE A 111 16.33 8.76 -1.70
C PHE A 111 14.91 8.16 -1.65
N GLU A 112 14.78 6.93 -1.16
CA GLU A 112 13.46 6.28 -1.07
C GLU A 112 12.48 7.03 -0.15
N VAL A 113 12.98 7.55 0.97
CA VAL A 113 12.18 8.37 1.89
C VAL A 113 11.74 9.69 1.24
N ASP A 114 12.61 10.32 0.46
CA ASP A 114 12.29 11.55 -0.27
C ASP A 114 11.24 11.30 -1.36
N ALA A 115 11.32 10.17 -2.07
CA ALA A 115 10.29 9.74 -3.02
C ALA A 115 8.92 9.58 -2.34
N PHE A 116 8.86 8.87 -1.21
CA PHE A 116 7.65 8.76 -0.39
C PHE A 116 7.10 10.14 0.03
N ASN A 117 7.97 11.05 0.48
CA ASN A 117 7.57 12.38 0.93
C ASN A 117 6.99 13.25 -0.19
N ILE A 118 7.43 13.09 -1.45
CA ILE A 118 6.84 13.81 -2.59
C ILE A 118 5.34 13.50 -2.69
N TRP A 119 4.98 12.22 -2.61
CA TRP A 119 3.59 11.78 -2.69
C TRP A 119 2.79 12.05 -1.42
N ASP A 120 3.37 11.86 -0.23
CA ASP A 120 2.65 12.06 1.04
C ASP A 120 2.28 13.54 1.24
N ASN A 121 3.13 14.46 0.79
CA ASN A 121 2.80 15.89 0.78
C ASN A 121 1.58 16.21 -0.10
N GLU A 122 1.48 15.61 -1.29
CA GLU A 122 0.32 15.79 -2.17
C GLU A 122 -0.93 15.13 -1.60
N LEU A 123 -0.80 13.92 -1.04
CA LEU A 123 -1.89 13.22 -0.37
C LEU A 123 -2.51 14.08 0.72
N ASN A 124 -1.69 14.64 1.61
CA ASN A 124 -2.16 15.48 2.71
C ASN A 124 -2.81 16.79 2.20
N SER A 125 -2.25 17.41 1.16
CA SER A 125 -2.84 18.58 0.49
C SER A 125 -4.24 18.30 -0.07
N LEU A 126 -4.39 17.20 -0.81
CA LEU A 126 -5.67 16.77 -1.37
C LEU A 126 -6.68 16.42 -0.28
N TRP A 127 -6.24 15.72 0.76
CA TRP A 127 -7.06 15.35 1.90
C TRP A 127 -7.64 16.58 2.62
N ASP A 128 -6.79 17.56 2.93
CA ASP A 128 -7.22 18.79 3.60
C ASP A 128 -8.32 19.51 2.79
N ARG A 129 -8.08 19.73 1.50
CA ARG A 129 -9.06 20.35 0.58
C ARG A 129 -10.34 19.53 0.45
N LEU A 130 -10.22 18.22 0.24
CA LEU A 130 -11.38 17.34 0.06
C LEU A 130 -12.28 17.40 1.29
N THR A 131 -11.71 17.30 2.48
CA THR A 131 -12.49 17.30 3.72
C THR A 131 -13.08 18.65 4.10
N GLU A 132 -12.64 19.75 3.47
CA GLU A 132 -13.26 21.07 3.57
C GLU A 132 -14.42 21.26 2.58
N GLU A 133 -14.38 20.57 1.44
CA GLU A 133 -15.31 20.78 0.32
C GLU A 133 -16.48 19.80 0.28
N VAL A 134 -16.37 18.63 0.91
CA VAL A 134 -17.48 17.67 1.01
C VAL A 134 -18.41 17.95 2.19
N ASP A 135 -19.65 17.46 2.13
CA ASP A 135 -20.57 17.52 3.26
C ASP A 135 -20.14 16.60 4.42
N ALA A 136 -20.73 16.83 5.60
CA ALA A 136 -20.37 16.10 6.82
C ALA A 136 -20.57 14.59 6.73
N SER A 137 -21.60 14.11 6.03
CA SER A 137 -21.85 12.67 5.89
C SER A 137 -20.76 12.03 5.04
N LYS A 138 -20.41 12.66 3.91
CA LYS A 138 -19.34 12.19 3.04
C LYS A 138 -17.97 12.27 3.73
N LYS A 139 -17.73 13.32 4.52
CA LYS A 139 -16.51 13.46 5.32
C LYS A 139 -16.35 12.31 6.32
N ASP A 140 -17.41 11.91 7.02
CA ASP A 140 -17.36 10.80 7.99
C ASP A 140 -17.05 9.46 7.32
N GLU A 141 -17.54 9.24 6.09
CA GLU A 141 -17.20 8.07 5.28
C GLU A 141 -15.72 8.08 4.87
N LEU A 142 -15.26 9.21 4.32
CA LEU A 142 -13.87 9.37 3.89
C LEU A 142 -12.89 9.21 5.06
N VAL A 143 -13.21 9.68 6.27
CA VAL A 143 -12.36 9.51 7.46
C VAL A 143 -12.21 8.03 7.82
N LYS A 144 -13.26 7.23 7.68
CA LYS A 144 -13.18 5.79 7.92
C LYS A 144 -12.33 5.10 6.86
N GLU A 145 -12.54 5.46 5.59
CA GLU A 145 -11.76 4.95 4.47
C GLU A 145 -10.27 5.28 4.62
N GLN A 146 -9.93 6.53 4.94
CA GLN A 146 -8.55 6.97 5.09
C GLN A 146 -7.85 6.30 6.28
N LYS A 147 -8.56 6.07 7.40
CA LYS A 147 -8.02 5.32 8.53
C LYS A 147 -7.75 3.85 8.19
N ALA A 148 -8.67 3.22 7.46
CA ALA A 148 -8.48 1.85 7.00
C ALA A 148 -7.28 1.75 6.05
N TRP A 149 -7.18 2.67 5.08
CA TRP A 149 -6.06 2.74 4.15
C TRP A 149 -4.72 3.03 4.85
N ASN A 150 -4.68 3.92 5.85
CA ASN A 150 -3.46 4.16 6.62
C ASN A 150 -3.00 2.90 7.36
N ALA A 151 -3.92 2.17 7.99
CA ALA A 151 -3.60 0.93 8.70
C ALA A 151 -3.11 -0.16 7.73
N GLU A 152 -3.70 -0.26 6.54
CA GLU A 152 -3.24 -1.17 5.48
C GLU A 152 -1.84 -0.79 4.97
N LYS A 153 -1.60 0.51 4.72
CA LYS A 153 -0.28 1.02 4.30
C LYS A 153 0.80 0.69 5.33
N GLU A 154 0.54 0.95 6.60
CA GLU A 154 1.46 0.65 7.70
C GLU A 154 1.74 -0.85 7.84
N ALA A 155 0.72 -1.69 7.66
CA ALA A 155 0.92 -3.14 7.74
C ALA A 155 1.69 -3.69 6.54
N ASN A 156 1.33 -3.28 5.32
CA ASN A 156 1.99 -3.73 4.09
C ASN A 156 3.44 -3.26 4.03
N SER A 157 3.74 -2.02 4.45
CA SER A 157 5.12 -1.55 4.50
C SER A 157 5.97 -2.39 5.45
N LYS A 158 5.45 -2.71 6.63
CA LYS A 158 6.13 -3.62 7.56
C LYS A 158 6.38 -5.00 6.94
N VAL A 159 5.42 -5.55 6.21
CA VAL A 159 5.59 -6.82 5.50
C VAL A 159 6.67 -6.74 4.42
N ALA A 160 6.72 -5.66 3.63
CA ALA A 160 7.77 -5.44 2.65
C ALA A 160 9.17 -5.41 3.30
N GLY A 161 9.28 -4.78 4.48
CA GLY A 161 10.49 -4.72 5.27
C GLY A 161 11.01 -6.08 5.76
N LEU A 162 10.14 -7.06 6.01
CA LEU A 162 10.53 -8.38 6.53
C LEU A 162 11.49 -9.14 5.62
N TYR A 163 11.51 -8.82 4.32
CA TYR A 163 12.42 -9.44 3.36
C TYR A 163 13.89 -9.15 3.69
N ALA A 164 14.18 -8.01 4.31
CA ALA A 164 15.54 -7.59 4.63
C ALA A 164 16.11 -8.20 5.93
N LEU A 165 15.27 -8.84 6.76
CA LEU A 165 15.65 -9.38 8.08
C LEU A 165 16.31 -8.34 9.01
N GLY A 166 15.94 -7.07 8.88
CA GLY A 166 16.49 -5.96 9.68
C GLY A 166 17.38 -4.98 8.92
N GLY A 167 17.98 -4.06 9.68
CA GLY A 167 18.98 -3.12 9.20
C GLY A 167 18.44 -2.03 8.27
N THR A 168 19.36 -1.35 7.59
CA THR A 168 19.04 -0.20 6.73
C THR A 168 18.25 -0.60 5.48
N MET A 169 18.41 -1.83 4.98
CA MET A 169 17.63 -2.34 3.85
C MET A 169 16.14 -2.47 4.19
N GLN A 170 15.79 -2.86 5.41
CA GLN A 170 14.40 -2.92 5.85
C GLN A 170 13.72 -1.55 5.73
N ALA A 171 14.35 -0.49 6.24
CA ALA A 171 13.80 0.86 6.17
C ALA A 171 13.56 1.33 4.73
N MET A 172 14.44 0.93 3.79
CA MET A 172 14.28 1.23 2.37
C MET A 172 13.07 0.52 1.77
N LEU A 173 12.91 -0.78 2.01
CA LEU A 173 11.76 -1.55 1.51
C LEU A 173 10.43 -1.09 2.11
N GLU A 174 10.43 -0.71 3.40
CA GLU A 174 9.26 -0.10 4.03
C GLU A 174 8.89 1.23 3.36
N ALA A 175 9.88 2.08 3.06
CA ALA A 175 9.66 3.36 2.38
C ALA A 175 9.10 3.19 0.96
N GLY A 176 9.63 2.24 0.18
CA GLY A 176 9.14 1.99 -1.17
C GLY A 176 7.70 1.49 -1.23
N GLU A 177 7.30 0.57 -0.36
CA GLU A 177 5.87 0.16 -0.32
C GLU A 177 4.97 1.32 0.14
N MET A 178 5.43 2.18 1.05
CA MET A 178 4.69 3.39 1.43
C MET A 178 4.57 4.38 0.27
N GLU A 179 5.61 4.54 -0.54
CA GLU A 179 5.68 5.39 -1.73
C GLU A 179 4.65 4.93 -2.77
N GLU A 180 4.72 3.68 -3.21
CA GLU A 180 3.81 3.09 -4.19
C GLU A 180 2.34 3.20 -3.76
N MET A 181 2.02 2.83 -2.52
CA MET A 181 0.64 2.91 -2.01
C MET A 181 0.14 4.36 -1.93
N THR A 182 1.01 5.29 -1.57
CA THR A 182 0.67 6.72 -1.44
C THR A 182 0.46 7.35 -2.81
N HIS A 183 1.26 6.98 -3.81
CA HIS A 183 1.09 7.36 -5.21
C HIS A 183 -0.29 6.97 -5.74
N GLU A 184 -0.71 5.72 -5.55
CA GLU A 184 -2.06 5.28 -5.93
C GLU A 184 -3.15 6.07 -5.20
N ARG A 185 -2.98 6.29 -3.90
CA ARG A 185 -3.96 7.00 -3.07
C ARG A 185 -4.13 8.46 -3.46
N VAL A 186 -3.07 9.14 -3.91
CA VAL A 186 -3.12 10.50 -4.46
C VAL A 186 -4.12 10.57 -5.62
N TYR A 187 -4.07 9.63 -6.56
CA TYR A 187 -5.02 9.59 -7.68
C TYR A 187 -6.46 9.34 -7.24
N VAL A 188 -6.68 8.52 -6.21
CA VAL A 188 -8.01 8.29 -5.64
C VAL A 188 -8.57 9.57 -5.01
N LEU A 189 -7.79 10.25 -4.15
CA LEU A 189 -8.23 11.49 -3.50
C LEU A 189 -8.42 12.63 -4.50
N ALA A 190 -7.55 12.73 -5.50
CA ALA A 190 -7.68 13.68 -6.60
C ALA A 190 -8.98 13.47 -7.38
N GLY A 191 -9.34 12.20 -7.66
CA GLY A 191 -10.61 11.84 -8.27
C GLY A 191 -11.82 12.28 -7.43
N TYR A 192 -11.82 12.01 -6.12
CA TYR A 192 -12.89 12.45 -5.22
C TYR A 192 -13.02 13.97 -5.15
N LEU A 193 -11.89 14.69 -5.11
CA LEU A 193 -11.90 16.15 -5.07
C LEU A 193 -12.38 16.73 -6.40
N ALA A 194 -11.97 16.16 -7.52
CA ALA A 194 -12.44 16.58 -8.84
C ALA A 194 -13.95 16.37 -8.99
N GLU A 195 -14.47 15.24 -8.50
CA GLU A 195 -15.91 15.00 -8.46
C GLU A 195 -16.65 16.06 -7.62
N ALA A 196 -16.14 16.38 -6.42
CA ALA A 196 -16.72 17.40 -5.56
C ALA A 196 -16.77 18.80 -6.22
N ARG A 197 -15.77 19.12 -7.04
CA ARG A 197 -15.68 20.39 -7.78
C ARG A 197 -16.35 20.39 -9.15
N GLY A 198 -16.76 19.22 -9.66
CA GLY A 198 -17.23 19.05 -11.03
C GLY A 198 -16.14 19.24 -12.08
N GLU A 199 -14.89 18.97 -11.74
CA GLU A 199 -13.74 18.95 -12.65
C GLU A 199 -13.62 17.59 -13.37
N SER A 200 -13.05 17.59 -14.58
CA SER A 200 -12.70 16.35 -15.26
C SER A 200 -11.36 15.84 -14.72
N PHE A 201 -11.30 14.56 -14.37
CA PHE A 201 -10.07 13.91 -13.91
C PHE A 201 -9.99 12.49 -14.47
N SER A 202 -8.80 12.05 -14.85
CA SER A 202 -8.53 10.70 -15.33
C SER A 202 -7.10 10.28 -15.00
N VAL A 203 -6.95 9.03 -14.58
CA VAL A 203 -5.64 8.39 -14.43
C VAL A 203 -5.02 8.18 -15.81
N PRO A 204 -3.80 8.70 -16.09
CA PRO A 204 -3.11 8.45 -17.34
C PRO A 204 -2.81 6.95 -17.54
N ALA A 205 -2.76 6.49 -18.79
CA ALA A 205 -2.61 5.06 -19.09
C ALA A 205 -1.24 4.49 -18.66
N GLU A 206 -0.20 5.32 -18.66
CA GLU A 206 1.12 5.01 -18.14
C GLU A 206 1.13 4.81 -16.63
N VAL A 207 0.40 5.64 -15.89
CA VAL A 207 0.25 5.55 -14.44
C VAL A 207 -0.60 4.34 -14.07
N GLN A 208 -1.69 4.09 -14.79
CA GLN A 208 -2.53 2.91 -14.58
C GLN A 208 -1.72 1.61 -14.67
N LYS A 209 -0.73 1.53 -15.57
CA LYS A 209 0.16 0.35 -15.67
C LYS A 209 1.03 0.17 -14.44
N ILE A 210 1.45 1.25 -13.78
CA ILE A 210 2.21 1.18 -12.53
C ILE A 210 1.33 0.52 -11.47
N PHE A 211 0.09 0.99 -11.34
CA PHE A 211 -0.88 0.43 -10.38
C PHE A 211 -1.24 -1.03 -10.69
N ASP A 212 -1.44 -1.37 -11.97
CA ASP A 212 -1.77 -2.74 -12.39
C ASP A 212 -0.62 -3.74 -12.15
N ASN A 213 0.62 -3.27 -12.00
CA ASN A 213 1.77 -4.14 -11.69
C ASN A 213 1.82 -4.55 -10.21
N ARG A 214 1.19 -3.78 -9.32
CA ARG A 214 1.11 -4.12 -7.90
C ARG A 214 0.04 -5.19 -7.69
N LYS A 215 0.44 -6.36 -7.17
CA LYS A 215 -0.52 -7.42 -6.89
C LYS A 215 -1.42 -7.02 -5.72
N THR A 216 -2.72 -7.14 -5.91
CA THR A 216 -3.72 -7.09 -4.82
C THR A 216 -3.55 -8.28 -3.88
N LEU A 217 -4.15 -8.24 -2.68
CA LEU A 217 -4.17 -9.38 -1.77
C LEU A 217 -4.69 -10.66 -2.45
N ASP A 218 -5.76 -10.55 -3.24
CA ASP A 218 -6.35 -11.69 -3.96
C ASP A 218 -5.36 -12.29 -4.97
N GLN A 219 -4.67 -11.45 -5.74
CA GLN A 219 -3.65 -11.89 -6.69
C GLN A 219 -2.41 -12.45 -5.98
N THR A 220 -2.06 -11.94 -4.80
CA THR A 220 -0.99 -12.48 -3.97
C THR A 220 -1.35 -13.88 -3.49
N PHE A 221 -2.55 -14.11 -2.96
CA PHE A 221 -3.02 -15.46 -2.64
C PHE A 221 -3.05 -16.37 -3.86
N GLU A 222 -3.54 -15.88 -5.00
CA GLU A 222 -3.56 -16.64 -6.25
C GLU A 222 -2.16 -17.08 -6.68
N ALA A 223 -1.16 -16.20 -6.54
CA ALA A 223 0.24 -16.51 -6.83
C ALA A 223 0.81 -17.59 -5.90
N LEU A 224 0.32 -17.68 -4.66
CA LEU A 224 0.71 -18.67 -3.65
C LEU A 224 -0.17 -19.95 -3.68
N SER A 225 -1.21 -19.98 -4.53
CA SER A 225 -2.18 -21.07 -4.55
C SER A 225 -1.58 -22.42 -4.97
N GLY A 226 -2.13 -23.48 -4.39
CA GLY A 226 -1.74 -24.86 -4.63
C GLY A 226 -1.49 -25.66 -3.35
N GLU A 227 -1.10 -26.91 -3.53
CA GLU A 227 -0.62 -27.79 -2.46
C GLU A 227 0.92 -27.87 -2.50
N TRP A 228 1.54 -27.72 -1.33
CA TRP A 228 2.98 -27.61 -1.16
C TRP A 228 3.45 -28.64 -0.14
N MET A 229 4.09 -29.71 -0.62
CA MET A 229 4.51 -30.87 0.18
C MET A 229 5.74 -30.57 1.02
N PHE A 230 5.65 -30.75 2.34
CA PHE A 230 6.77 -30.57 3.27
C PHE A 230 7.18 -31.85 4.01
N ASP A 231 6.34 -32.91 4.02
CA ASP A 231 6.72 -34.25 4.51
C ASP A 231 6.10 -35.34 3.63
N GLU A 232 6.88 -35.84 2.67
CA GLU A 232 6.45 -36.90 1.73
C GLU A 232 6.06 -38.21 2.44
N LYS A 233 6.71 -38.55 3.57
CA LYS A 233 6.44 -39.81 4.28
C LYS A 233 5.08 -39.79 4.96
N ARG A 234 4.66 -38.61 5.42
CA ARG A 234 3.36 -38.39 6.07
C ARG A 234 2.30 -37.89 5.08
N GLY A 235 2.69 -37.51 3.86
CA GLY A 235 1.82 -36.83 2.91
C GLY A 235 1.37 -35.46 3.42
N ALA A 236 2.23 -34.77 4.18
CA ALA A 236 1.87 -33.50 4.79
C ALA A 236 2.15 -32.33 3.85
N VAL A 237 1.12 -31.52 3.62
CA VAL A 237 1.14 -30.36 2.72
C VAL A 237 0.67 -29.08 3.43
N ILE A 238 1.11 -27.95 2.91
CA ILE A 238 0.47 -26.64 3.07
C ILE A 238 -0.45 -26.46 1.85
N GLY A 239 -1.73 -26.20 2.05
CA GLY A 239 -2.68 -25.89 0.99
C GLY A 239 -3.08 -24.42 1.03
N VAL A 240 -3.09 -23.77 -0.13
CA VAL A 240 -3.56 -22.39 -0.32
C VAL A 240 -4.61 -22.41 -1.43
N GLN A 241 -5.88 -22.13 -1.10
CA GLN A 241 -6.98 -22.25 -2.06
C GLN A 241 -8.17 -21.37 -1.70
N ARG A 242 -9.09 -21.22 -2.66
CA ARG A 242 -10.38 -20.55 -2.43
C ARG A 242 -11.16 -21.26 -1.34
N SER A 243 -11.67 -20.51 -0.37
CA SER A 243 -12.42 -21.07 0.76
C SER A 243 -13.67 -21.82 0.33
N SER A 244 -14.33 -21.37 -0.74
CA SER A 244 -15.51 -22.04 -1.32
C SER A 244 -15.22 -23.44 -1.87
N GLU A 245 -13.96 -23.74 -2.15
CA GLU A 245 -13.48 -25.02 -2.70
C GLU A 245 -12.67 -25.81 -1.66
N CYS A 246 -12.53 -25.29 -0.44
CA CYS A 246 -11.75 -25.87 0.63
C CYS A 246 -12.63 -26.68 1.59
N GLU A 247 -12.26 -27.94 1.83
CA GLU A 247 -12.90 -28.75 2.88
C GLU A 247 -12.78 -28.09 4.26
N TYR A 248 -11.68 -27.36 4.47
CA TYR A 248 -11.38 -26.59 5.68
C TYR A 248 -11.78 -25.12 5.59
N GLY A 249 -12.60 -24.75 4.61
CA GLY A 249 -12.96 -23.36 4.32
C GLY A 249 -13.52 -22.63 5.53
N ILE A 250 -12.97 -21.45 5.82
CA ILE A 250 -13.47 -20.58 6.90
C ILE A 250 -14.69 -19.80 6.37
N PRO A 251 -15.85 -19.82 7.08
CA PRO A 251 -17.01 -19.01 6.70
C PRO A 251 -16.66 -17.53 6.57
N ASP A 252 -17.28 -16.86 5.60
CA ASP A 252 -17.08 -15.45 5.27
C ASP A 252 -15.67 -15.07 4.76
N SER A 253 -14.78 -16.04 4.59
CA SER A 253 -13.45 -15.86 4.00
C SER A 253 -13.43 -16.22 2.51
N ASN A 254 -12.55 -15.58 1.73
CA ASN A 254 -12.35 -15.89 0.31
C ASN A 254 -11.21 -16.89 0.09
N TRP A 255 -10.22 -16.86 0.97
CA TRP A 255 -9.03 -17.71 0.92
C TRP A 255 -8.83 -18.47 2.21
N THR A 256 -8.36 -19.71 2.09
CA THR A 256 -7.99 -20.55 3.22
C THR A 256 -6.58 -21.07 2.99
N VAL A 257 -5.74 -20.92 4.00
CA VAL A 257 -4.43 -21.57 4.14
C VAL A 257 -4.55 -22.64 5.21
N TRP A 258 -4.24 -23.88 4.87
CA TRP A 258 -4.36 -25.01 5.79
C TRP A 258 -3.08 -25.85 5.79
N ILE A 259 -2.75 -26.42 6.94
CA ILE A 259 -1.56 -27.26 7.13
C ILE A 259 -2.02 -28.64 7.57
N THR A 260 -1.49 -29.69 6.94
CA THR A 260 -1.85 -31.07 7.31
C THR A 260 -1.53 -31.35 8.78
N GLY A 261 -2.58 -31.55 9.59
CA GLY A 261 -2.45 -31.78 11.03
C GLY A 261 -2.01 -30.55 11.84
N GLY A 262 -2.06 -29.36 11.24
CA GLY A 262 -1.63 -28.10 11.84
C GLY A 262 -2.73 -27.04 11.86
N ASP A 263 -2.31 -25.78 11.76
CA ASP A 263 -3.20 -24.62 11.77
C ASP A 263 -4.00 -24.44 10.46
N ILE A 264 -5.12 -23.73 10.60
CA ILE A 264 -5.92 -23.17 9.51
C ILE A 264 -5.96 -21.66 9.71
N MET A 265 -5.79 -20.91 8.63
CA MET A 265 -5.80 -19.45 8.54
C MET A 265 -6.57 -19.00 7.28
N SER A 266 -6.96 -17.74 7.23
CA SER A 266 -7.70 -17.14 6.11
C SER A 266 -7.36 -15.69 5.85
N ASP A 267 -7.91 -15.13 4.77
CA ASP A 267 -7.85 -13.70 4.45
C ASP A 267 -8.42 -12.79 5.56
N LEU A 268 -9.27 -13.32 6.45
CA LEU A 268 -9.81 -12.58 7.60
C LEU A 268 -8.76 -12.31 8.69
N GLU A 269 -7.67 -13.07 8.71
CA GLU A 269 -6.60 -12.99 9.71
C GLU A 269 -5.34 -12.33 9.13
N VAL A 270 -5.40 -11.79 7.91
CA VAL A 270 -4.26 -11.10 7.30
C VAL A 270 -3.96 -9.83 8.09
N TYR A 271 -2.72 -9.74 8.56
CA TYR A 271 -2.16 -8.52 9.13
C TYR A 271 -1.78 -7.54 8.02
N GLY A 272 -1.02 -8.02 7.03
CA GLY A 272 -0.54 -7.24 5.90
C GLY A 272 0.05 -8.16 4.83
N TYR A 273 0.34 -7.61 3.66
CA TYR A 273 0.94 -8.34 2.56
C TYR A 273 1.86 -7.44 1.73
N CYS A 274 2.73 -8.03 0.94
CA CYS A 274 3.53 -7.33 -0.06
C CYS A 274 3.44 -8.10 -1.38
N GLY A 275 2.81 -7.48 -2.39
CA GLY A 275 2.51 -8.13 -3.66
C GLY A 275 3.73 -8.33 -4.57
N SER A 276 4.74 -7.48 -4.43
CA SER A 276 6.01 -7.56 -5.17
C SER A 276 6.86 -8.74 -4.70
N SER A 277 6.91 -8.99 -3.38
CA SER A 277 7.61 -10.12 -2.76
C SER A 277 6.75 -11.38 -2.57
N GLU A 278 5.49 -11.36 -3.01
CA GLU A 278 4.52 -12.45 -2.82
C GLU A 278 4.45 -12.96 -1.38
N THR A 279 4.44 -12.02 -0.43
CA THR A 279 4.45 -12.32 1.00
C THR A 279 3.11 -11.95 1.63
N ILE A 280 2.55 -12.85 2.44
CA ILE A 280 1.36 -12.62 3.25
C ILE A 280 1.71 -12.90 4.71
N VAL A 281 1.37 -11.97 5.60
CA VAL A 281 1.50 -12.17 7.04
C VAL A 281 0.11 -12.26 7.67
N PHE A 282 -0.12 -13.33 8.41
CA PHE A 282 -1.32 -13.54 9.21
C PHE A 282 -1.03 -13.20 10.68
N LYS A 283 -2.05 -12.72 11.40
CA LYS A 283 -2.00 -12.51 12.84
C LYS A 283 -3.12 -13.30 13.53
N LYS A 284 -2.72 -14.24 14.36
CA LYS A 284 -3.63 -15.09 15.14
C LYS A 284 -3.36 -14.88 16.62
N GLY A 285 -4.26 -14.16 17.30
CA GLY A 285 -4.05 -13.75 18.68
C GLY A 285 -2.83 -12.85 18.83
N SER A 286 -1.80 -13.31 19.53
CA SER A 286 -0.53 -12.59 19.72
C SER A 286 0.58 -13.04 18.76
N GLU A 287 0.31 -13.99 17.87
CA GLU A 287 1.31 -14.67 17.06
C GLU A 287 1.17 -14.29 15.58
N TYR A 288 2.29 -14.35 14.86
CA TYR A 288 2.34 -14.05 13.42
C TYR A 288 2.79 -15.28 12.62
N TYR A 289 2.21 -15.44 11.45
CA TYR A 289 2.59 -16.46 10.47
C TYR A 289 2.93 -15.76 9.17
N LYS A 290 4.12 -16.03 8.62
CA LYS A 290 4.57 -15.47 7.34
C LYS A 290 4.56 -16.55 6.28
N LEU A 291 3.84 -16.30 5.20
CA LEU A 291 3.74 -17.16 4.03
C LEU A 291 4.34 -16.44 2.83
N GLU A 292 5.36 -17.02 2.21
CA GLU A 292 6.10 -16.40 1.11
C GLU A 292 6.65 -17.45 0.15
N LYS A 293 6.89 -17.09 -1.11
CA LYS A 293 7.73 -17.92 -1.98
C LYS A 293 9.20 -17.72 -1.66
N ALA A 294 9.98 -18.78 -1.85
CA ALA A 294 11.43 -18.65 -1.85
C ALA A 294 11.87 -17.76 -3.03
N PHE A 295 12.77 -16.80 -2.76
CA PHE A 295 13.23 -15.81 -3.73
C PHE A 295 13.87 -16.43 -4.98
N ASP A 296 14.58 -17.56 -4.82
CA ASP A 296 15.32 -18.23 -5.88
C ASP A 296 14.67 -19.53 -6.38
N ASP A 297 13.50 -19.89 -5.85
CA ASP A 297 12.77 -21.10 -6.22
C ASP A 297 11.25 -20.91 -6.16
N GLU A 298 10.65 -20.64 -7.33
CA GLU A 298 9.20 -20.49 -7.48
C GLU A 298 8.41 -21.76 -7.09
N ASN A 299 9.07 -22.93 -6.98
CA ASN A 299 8.44 -24.17 -6.56
C ASN A 299 8.54 -24.42 -5.06
N THR A 300 9.13 -23.49 -4.30
CA THR A 300 9.20 -23.58 -2.85
C THR A 300 8.38 -22.49 -2.18
N LEU A 301 7.43 -22.92 -1.35
CA LEU A 301 6.68 -22.08 -0.43
C LEU A 301 7.27 -22.22 0.97
N ILE A 302 7.42 -21.10 1.66
CA ILE A 302 7.93 -21.03 3.02
C ILE A 302 6.80 -20.56 3.92
N LEU A 303 6.51 -21.34 4.96
CA LEU A 303 5.66 -20.92 6.06
C LEU A 303 6.50 -20.81 7.32
N SER A 304 6.57 -19.61 7.88
CA SER A 304 7.35 -19.31 9.09
C SER A 304 6.44 -18.87 10.23
N TYR A 305 6.79 -19.27 11.45
CA TYR A 305 6.17 -18.76 12.67
C TYR A 305 7.05 -17.64 13.26
N VAL A 306 6.43 -16.54 13.67
CA VAL A 306 7.12 -15.39 14.24
C VAL A 306 6.38 -14.86 15.48
N SER A 307 7.07 -14.72 16.60
CA SER A 307 6.51 -14.19 17.87
C SER A 307 6.24 -12.68 17.81
N SER A 308 7.02 -11.95 17.01
CA SER A 308 6.83 -10.54 16.72
C SER A 308 7.37 -10.23 15.32
N LEU A 309 6.91 -9.16 14.67
CA LEU A 309 7.37 -8.81 13.32
C LEU A 309 8.85 -8.43 13.26
N ASP A 310 9.46 -8.09 14.39
CA ASP A 310 10.87 -7.66 14.48
C ASP A 310 11.82 -8.81 14.83
N GLU A 311 11.31 -10.03 15.00
CA GLU A 311 12.10 -11.20 15.36
C GLU A 311 12.42 -12.09 14.15
N GLU A 312 13.59 -12.74 14.19
CA GLU A 312 13.94 -13.75 13.20
C GLU A 312 12.96 -14.93 13.24
N CYS A 313 12.60 -15.43 12.05
CA CYS A 313 11.77 -16.62 11.92
C CYS A 313 12.46 -17.83 12.55
N THR A 314 11.73 -18.59 13.36
CA THR A 314 12.23 -19.83 13.95
C THR A 314 11.59 -21.04 13.26
N ASP A 315 12.43 -22.02 12.88
CA ASP A 315 12.04 -23.32 12.29
C ASP A 315 11.01 -23.25 11.14
N PRO A 316 11.33 -22.59 10.00
CA PRO A 316 10.43 -22.51 8.86
C PRO A 316 10.10 -23.87 8.23
N ILE A 317 8.85 -24.01 7.77
CA ILE A 317 8.38 -25.15 6.98
C ILE A 317 8.58 -24.82 5.50
N TYR A 318 9.32 -25.67 4.81
CA TYR A 318 9.54 -25.57 3.36
C TYR A 318 8.67 -26.60 2.63
N GLY A 319 7.73 -26.12 1.83
CA GLY A 319 6.85 -26.94 1.00
C GLY A 319 7.25 -26.85 -0.48
N THR A 320 7.46 -27.99 -1.13
CA THR A 320 7.67 -28.06 -2.58
C THR A 320 6.34 -28.25 -3.31
N LYS A 321 6.10 -27.50 -4.38
CA LYS A 321 4.85 -27.55 -5.13
C LYS A 321 4.54 -28.97 -5.64
N VAL A 322 3.33 -29.45 -5.37
CA VAL A 322 2.83 -30.74 -5.88
C VAL A 322 2.47 -30.56 -7.37
N GLN A 323 2.99 -31.45 -8.23
CA GLN A 323 2.73 -31.45 -9.68
C GLN A 323 1.36 -32.02 -10.04
#